data_AF-A0A922NL18-F1
#
_entry.id   AF-A0A922NL18-F1
#
_cell.length_a   1.000
_cell.length_b   1.000
_cell.length_c   1.000
_cell.angle_alpha   90.00
_cell.angle_beta   90.00
_cell.angle_gamma   90.00
#
_symmetry.space_group_name_H-M   'P 1'
#
loop_
_entity.id
_entity.type
_entity.pdbx_description
1 polymer ?
#
loop_
_entity_poly.entity_id
_entity_poly.type
_entity_poly.pdbx_seq_one_letter_code
_entity_poly.pdbx_strand_id
1 'polypeptide(L)'
;MIGCGDFYNQEREKVWCPWTQHPNLVDKYIVHVIGDPDAEADYTHLDDFANFLVATLLKPQKSENQYLNVVSDTISHAKIVELLRMYTGKEVQLDVQSVEAMHKVCDDPSKAPKRTYAERFPRRLLVSGQGTAGIGRACEAEESNS
;
A
#
# COMPACT_ATOMS: atom_id res chain seq x y z
N MET A 1 15.98 5.62 13.95
CA MET A 1 14.71 5.18 13.31
C MET A 1 14.76 5.61 11.85
N ILE A 2 14.35 4.75 10.92
CA ILE A 2 14.30 5.09 9.48
C ILE A 2 12.84 5.00 9.04
N GLY A 3 12.26 6.13 8.60
CA GLY A 3 10.95 6.14 7.96
C GLY A 3 11.06 5.91 6.45
N CYS A 4 10.00 5.34 5.87
CA CYS A 4 9.85 5.16 4.43
C CYS A 4 8.35 5.17 4.07
N GLY A 5 8.07 5.34 2.79
CA GLY A 5 6.74 5.13 2.23
C GLY A 5 6.36 3.65 2.15
N ASP A 6 5.20 3.37 1.55
CA ASP A 6 4.74 2.00 1.30
C ASP A 6 5.58 1.33 0.20
N PHE A 7 5.80 0.03 0.30
CA PHE A 7 6.66 -0.68 -0.64
C PHE A 7 5.87 -1.14 -1.86
N TYR A 8 6.26 -0.66 -3.05
CA TYR A 8 5.46 -0.87 -4.26
C TYR A 8 5.91 -2.03 -5.16
N ASN A 9 7.06 -2.65 -4.89
CA ASN A 9 7.64 -3.71 -5.73
C ASN A 9 7.52 -5.11 -5.10
N GLN A 10 6.38 -5.40 -4.47
CA GLN A 10 6.13 -6.69 -3.80
C GLN A 10 5.31 -7.65 -4.68
N GLU A 11 5.96 -8.53 -5.45
CA GLU A 11 5.29 -9.48 -6.36
C GLU A 11 4.28 -10.41 -5.68
N ARG A 12 4.44 -10.66 -4.37
CA ARG A 12 3.53 -11.51 -3.59
C ARG A 12 2.22 -10.79 -3.24
N GLU A 13 2.21 -9.47 -3.26
CA GLU A 13 1.09 -8.63 -2.84
C GLU A 13 0.26 -8.14 -4.03
N LYS A 14 -0.42 -9.07 -4.70
CA LYS A 14 -1.19 -8.78 -5.92
C LYS A 14 -2.35 -7.81 -5.74
N VAL A 15 -2.86 -7.67 -4.51
CA VAL A 15 -3.96 -6.77 -4.16
C VAL A 15 -3.45 -5.33 -4.00
N TRP A 16 -2.28 -5.17 -3.40
CA TRP A 16 -1.69 -3.87 -3.06
C TRP A 16 -0.82 -3.31 -4.17
N CYS A 17 -0.10 -4.20 -4.83
CA CYS A 17 0.81 -3.91 -5.94
C CYS A 17 0.31 -4.60 -7.22
N PRO A 18 -0.91 -4.31 -7.72
CA PRO A 18 -1.47 -5.02 -8.87
C PRO A 18 -0.58 -4.92 -10.11
N TRP A 19 0.20 -3.85 -10.24
CA TRP A 19 1.18 -3.61 -11.32
C TRP A 19 2.39 -4.54 -11.32
N THR A 20 2.66 -5.27 -10.24
CA THR A 20 3.74 -6.27 -10.19
C THR A 20 3.38 -7.57 -10.94
N GLN A 21 2.12 -7.71 -11.36
CA GLN A 21 1.65 -8.86 -12.10
C GLN A 21 2.00 -8.72 -13.60
N HIS A 22 2.51 -9.81 -14.17
CA HIS A 22 2.86 -9.85 -15.59
C HIS A 22 1.63 -9.52 -16.48
N PRO A 23 1.72 -8.56 -17.43
CA PRO A 23 0.58 -8.10 -18.22
C PRO A 23 -0.14 -9.19 -19.02
N ASN A 24 0.56 -10.24 -19.42
CA ASN A 24 -0.03 -11.39 -20.13
C ASN A 24 -0.84 -12.34 -19.23
N LEU A 25 -0.75 -12.20 -17.90
CA LEU A 25 -1.47 -13.04 -16.94
C LEU A 25 -2.72 -12.35 -16.38
N VAL A 26 -2.99 -11.11 -16.83
CA VAL A 26 -4.05 -10.26 -16.29
C VAL A 26 -4.89 -9.70 -17.43
N ASP A 27 -6.19 -9.93 -17.35
CA ASP A 27 -7.15 -9.36 -18.31
C ASP A 27 -7.43 -7.89 -18.01
N LYS A 28 -7.58 -7.57 -16.72
CA LYS A 28 -7.75 -6.22 -16.18
C LYS A 28 -7.08 -6.07 -14.83
N TYR A 29 -6.54 -4.89 -14.56
CA TYR A 29 -6.04 -4.54 -13.23
C TYR A 29 -7.16 -3.94 -12.38
N ILE A 30 -7.14 -4.20 -11.08
CA ILE A 30 -8.03 -3.55 -10.11
C ILE A 30 -7.14 -2.89 -9.06
N VAL A 31 -7.28 -1.57 -8.92
CA VAL A 31 -6.61 -0.76 -7.90
C VAL A 31 -7.66 -0.41 -6.86
N HIS A 32 -7.47 -0.87 -5.63
CA HIS A 32 -8.38 -0.63 -4.53
C HIS A 32 -7.93 0.58 -3.72
N VAL A 33 -8.85 1.53 -3.48
CA VAL A 33 -8.56 2.76 -2.74
C VAL A 33 -9.61 2.96 -1.66
N ILE A 34 -9.19 3.45 -0.50
CA ILE A 34 -10.10 3.93 0.54
C ILE A 34 -9.94 5.45 0.65
N GLY A 35 -11.05 6.18 0.57
CA GLY A 35 -11.07 7.63 0.63
C GLY A 35 -10.83 8.27 -0.74
N ASP A 36 -9.90 9.20 -0.79
CA ASP A 36 -9.64 10.06 -1.95
C ASP A 36 -8.56 9.45 -2.87
N PRO A 37 -8.88 9.07 -4.12
CA PRO A 37 -7.89 8.51 -5.06
C PRO A 37 -6.87 9.53 -5.57
N ASP A 38 -7.14 10.82 -5.44
CA ASP A 38 -6.23 11.90 -5.81
C ASP A 38 -5.28 12.27 -4.66
N ALA A 39 -5.50 11.74 -3.45
CA ALA A 39 -4.57 11.88 -2.35
C ALA A 39 -3.23 11.22 -2.70
N GLU A 40 -2.15 11.96 -2.50
CA GLU A 40 -0.79 11.47 -2.71
C GLU A 40 -0.31 10.66 -1.50
N ALA A 41 0.48 9.63 -1.78
CA ALA A 41 1.20 8.87 -0.78
C ALA A 41 2.64 8.62 -1.24
N ASP A 42 3.50 8.34 -0.27
CA ASP A 42 4.89 8.01 -0.52
C ASP A 42 5.04 6.52 -0.78
N TYR A 43 5.73 6.17 -1.87
CA TYR A 43 6.03 4.81 -2.27
C TYR A 43 7.55 4.62 -2.37
N THR A 44 8.07 3.59 -1.71
CA THR A 44 9.51 3.29 -1.69
C THR A 44 9.80 2.00 -2.45
N HIS A 45 10.86 1.99 -3.26
CA HIS A 45 11.36 0.75 -3.84
C HIS A 45 12.13 -0.05 -2.77
N LEU A 46 11.82 -1.34 -2.61
CA LEU A 46 12.41 -2.18 -1.56
C LEU A 46 13.94 -2.24 -1.65
N ASP A 47 14.50 -2.32 -2.86
CA ASP A 47 15.95 -2.38 -3.05
C ASP A 47 16.63 -1.05 -2.70
N ASP A 48 15.97 0.08 -2.95
CA ASP A 48 16.51 1.40 -2.59
C ASP A 48 16.51 1.60 -1.09
N PHE A 49 15.45 1.14 -0.42
CA PHE A 49 15.41 1.07 1.04
C PHE A 49 16.52 0.18 1.60
N ALA A 50 16.74 -1.01 1.02
CA ALA A 50 17.80 -1.92 1.45
C ALA A 50 19.19 -1.29 1.28
N ASN A 51 19.44 -0.65 0.13
CA ASN A 51 20.69 0.07 -0.14
C ASN A 51 20.89 1.22 0.85
N PHE A 52 19.84 2.00 1.13
CA PHE A 52 19.88 3.06 2.12
C PHE A 52 20.20 2.52 3.52
N LEU A 53 19.53 1.45 3.94
CA LEU A 53 19.78 0.78 5.21
C LEU A 53 21.25 0.34 5.33
N VAL A 54 21.79 -0.35 4.32
CA VAL A 54 23.21 -0.75 4.31
C VAL A 54 24.12 0.47 4.42
N ALA A 55 23.84 1.54 3.68
CA ALA A 55 24.63 2.77 3.76
C ALA A 55 24.60 3.40 5.17
N THR A 56 23.49 3.33 5.88
CA THR A 56 23.41 3.81 7.28
C THR A 56 24.25 2.97 8.23
N LEU A 57 24.33 1.65 8.03
CA LEU A 57 25.15 0.76 8.84
C LEU A 57 26.65 0.96 8.59
N LEU A 58 27.03 1.26 7.34
CA LEU A 58 28.42 1.51 6.97
C LEU A 58 28.94 2.89 7.42
N LYS A 59 28.05 3.81 7.79
CA LYS A 59 28.40 5.18 8.21
C LYS A 59 27.71 5.55 9.53
N PRO A 60 28.01 4.83 10.64
CA PRO A 60 27.35 5.06 11.93
C PRO A 60 27.52 6.50 12.42
N GLN A 61 28.61 7.18 12.08
CA GLN A 61 28.84 8.59 12.45
C GLN A 61 27.80 9.55 11.86
N LYS A 62 27.04 9.12 10.84
CA LYS A 62 25.97 9.89 10.20
C LYS A 62 24.56 9.42 10.56
N SER A 63 24.42 8.23 11.17
CA SER A 63 23.13 7.56 11.32
C SER A 63 22.81 7.13 12.76
N GLU A 64 23.82 7.00 13.62
CA GLU A 64 23.65 6.55 14.99
C GLU A 64 22.72 7.50 15.76
N ASN A 65 21.70 6.91 16.38
CA ASN A 65 20.66 7.62 17.15
C ASN A 65 19.95 8.74 16.38
N GLN A 66 19.94 8.69 15.04
CA GLN A 66 19.25 9.67 14.21
C GLN A 66 17.85 9.19 13.78
N TYR A 67 17.01 10.18 13.44
CA TYR A 67 15.78 10.00 12.69
C TYR A 67 16.06 10.32 11.22
N LEU A 68 15.95 9.30 10.36
CA LEU A 68 16.22 9.41 8.93
C LEU A 68 14.95 9.04 8.15
N ASN A 69 14.82 9.55 6.93
CA ASN A 69 13.76 9.15 6.00
C ASN A 69 14.37 8.81 4.65
N VAL A 70 13.88 7.72 4.05
CA VAL A 70 14.20 7.38 2.66
C VAL A 70 13.39 8.29 1.74
N VAL A 71 14.07 8.87 0.75
CA VAL A 71 13.38 9.62 -0.31
C VAL A 71 12.54 8.65 -1.11
N SER A 72 11.23 8.88 -1.09
CA SER A 72 10.21 8.03 -1.72
C SER A 72 9.60 8.76 -2.92
N ASP A 73 8.93 8.01 -3.79
CA ASP A 73 8.13 8.58 -4.88
C ASP A 73 6.76 8.98 -4.34
N THR A 74 6.42 10.27 -4.43
CA THR A 74 5.10 10.78 -4.03
C THR A 74 4.16 10.74 -5.24
N ILE A 75 3.10 9.95 -5.17
CA ILE A 75 2.15 9.76 -6.28
C ILE A 75 0.76 9.36 -5.75
N SER A 76 -0.29 9.73 -6.49
CA SER A 76 -1.66 9.32 -6.16
C SER A 76 -2.09 8.02 -6.86
N HIS A 77 -3.09 7.34 -6.31
CA HIS A 77 -3.65 6.14 -6.93
C HIS A 77 -4.30 6.44 -8.30
N ALA A 78 -4.94 7.61 -8.45
CA ALA A 78 -5.45 8.07 -9.74
C ALA A 78 -4.32 8.14 -10.78
N LYS A 79 -3.14 8.69 -10.40
CA LYS A 79 -2.00 8.76 -11.30
C LYS A 79 -1.41 7.39 -11.61
N ILE A 80 -1.32 6.50 -10.63
CA ILE A 80 -0.90 5.10 -10.83
C ILE A 80 -1.80 4.41 -11.87
N VAL A 81 -3.13 4.58 -11.77
CA VAL A 81 -4.08 4.03 -12.73
C VAL A 81 -3.83 4.55 -14.15
N GLU A 82 -3.60 5.85 -14.31
CA GLU A 82 -3.25 6.44 -15.62
C GLU A 82 -1.98 5.82 -16.20
N LEU A 83 -0.92 5.73 -15.41
CA LEU A 83 0.36 5.16 -15.84
C LEU A 83 0.19 3.68 -16.23
N LEU A 84 -0.53 2.92 -15.43
CA LEU A 84 -0.75 1.50 -15.69
C LEU A 84 -1.53 1.28 -16.99
N ARG A 85 -2.57 2.09 -17.26
CA ARG A 85 -3.28 2.09 -18.55
C ARG A 85 -2.35 2.44 -19.70
N MET A 86 -1.56 3.50 -19.55
CA MET A 86 -0.65 4.00 -20.58
C MET A 86 0.41 2.96 -20.97
N TYR A 87 1.05 2.30 -20.00
CA TYR A 87 2.17 1.39 -20.27
C TYR A 87 1.75 -0.03 -20.60
N THR A 88 0.58 -0.49 -20.16
CA THR A 88 0.13 -1.88 -20.42
C THR A 88 -0.92 -1.98 -21.52
N GLY A 89 -1.63 -0.88 -21.84
CA GLY A 89 -2.79 -0.90 -22.72
C GLY A 89 -3.98 -1.70 -22.18
N LYS A 90 -3.93 -2.16 -20.92
CA LYS A 90 -4.98 -2.96 -20.28
C LYS A 90 -6.05 -2.07 -19.67
N GLU A 91 -7.24 -2.66 -19.48
CA GLU A 91 -8.26 -2.06 -18.63
C GLU A 91 -7.75 -2.00 -17.18
N VAL A 92 -7.93 -0.85 -16.55
CA VAL A 92 -7.61 -0.65 -15.13
C VAL A 92 -8.84 -0.10 -14.44
N GLN A 93 -9.39 -0.86 -13.50
CA GLN A 93 -10.53 -0.48 -12.68
C GLN A 93 -10.03 0.16 -11.39
N LEU A 94 -10.50 1.37 -11.10
CA LEU A 94 -10.29 2.04 -9.82
C LEU A 94 -11.51 1.78 -8.93
N ASP A 95 -11.29 1.05 -7.84
CA ASP A 95 -12.34 0.56 -6.94
C ASP A 95 -12.25 1.30 -5.59
N VAL A 96 -12.95 2.44 -5.53
CA VAL A 96 -12.91 3.38 -4.40
C VAL A 96 -13.99 3.04 -3.37
N GLN A 97 -13.58 2.89 -2.12
CA GLN A 97 -14.47 2.76 -0.96
C GLN A 97 -14.39 3.99 -0.08
N SER A 98 -15.50 4.34 0.59
CA SER A 98 -15.49 5.45 1.53
C SER A 98 -14.81 5.07 2.84
N VAL A 99 -14.32 6.08 3.57
CA VAL A 99 -13.70 5.90 4.88
C VAL A 99 -14.71 5.37 5.90
N GLU A 100 -15.99 5.73 5.78
CA GLU A 100 -17.05 5.19 6.63
C GLU A 100 -17.29 3.70 6.38
N ALA A 101 -17.14 3.24 5.14
CA ALA A 101 -17.19 1.82 4.83
C ALA A 101 -16.02 1.08 5.50
N MET A 102 -14.82 1.65 5.48
CA MET A 102 -13.64 1.15 6.20
C MET A 102 -13.92 1.02 7.71
N HIS A 103 -14.41 2.09 8.35
CA HIS A 103 -14.73 2.08 9.78
C HIS A 103 -15.74 0.98 10.14
N LYS A 104 -16.80 0.81 9.36
CA LYS A 104 -17.80 -0.25 9.60
C LYS A 104 -17.20 -1.66 9.54
N VAL A 105 -16.20 -1.88 8.70
CA VAL A 105 -15.48 -3.17 8.61
C VAL A 105 -14.50 -3.34 9.78
N CYS A 106 -13.93 -2.24 10.26
CA CYS A 106 -13.06 -2.27 11.42
C CYS A 106 -13.82 -2.55 12.72
N ASP A 107 -15.05 -2.07 12.83
CA ASP A 107 -15.99 -2.37 13.92
C ASP A 107 -16.56 -3.78 13.80
N ASP A 108 -16.88 -4.22 12.58
CA ASP A 108 -17.46 -5.54 12.30
C ASP A 108 -16.86 -6.16 11.02
N PRO A 109 -15.86 -7.05 11.16
CA PRO A 109 -15.18 -7.69 10.03
C PRO A 109 -16.08 -8.56 9.14
N SER A 110 -17.32 -8.86 9.56
CA SER A 110 -18.32 -9.55 8.73
C SER A 110 -18.92 -8.65 7.64
N LYS A 111 -18.87 -7.33 7.83
CA LYS A 111 -19.32 -6.32 6.85
C LYS A 111 -18.32 -6.08 5.73
N ALA A 112 -17.14 -6.69 5.80
CA ALA A 112 -16.15 -6.63 4.74
C ALA A 112 -16.77 -7.09 3.41
N PRO A 113 -16.61 -6.34 2.31
CA PRO A 113 -17.09 -6.79 1.02
C PRO A 113 -16.50 -8.16 0.71
N LYS A 114 -17.33 -9.06 0.18
CA LYS A 114 -16.92 -10.40 -0.27
C LYS A 114 -16.07 -10.25 -1.53
N ARG A 115 -14.85 -9.71 -1.42
CA ARG A 115 -13.85 -9.84 -2.46
C ARG A 115 -13.06 -11.12 -2.23
N THR A 116 -12.62 -11.76 -3.30
CA THR A 116 -11.62 -12.81 -3.29
C THR A 116 -10.26 -12.19 -2.97
N TYR A 117 -10.09 -11.74 -1.72
CA TYR A 117 -8.77 -11.48 -1.20
C TYR A 117 -8.07 -12.83 -1.04
N ALA A 118 -6.78 -12.90 -1.37
CA ALA A 118 -5.99 -14.07 -1.03
C ALA A 118 -6.21 -14.39 0.45
N GLU A 119 -6.55 -15.64 0.78
CA GLU A 119 -6.94 -16.13 2.11
C GLU A 119 -5.89 -15.92 3.22
N ARG A 120 -4.79 -15.25 2.90
CA ARG A 120 -3.57 -15.12 3.68
C ARG A 120 -3.60 -14.01 4.72
N PHE A 121 -4.53 -13.04 4.61
CA PHE A 121 -4.62 -11.93 5.56
C PHE A 121 -6.05 -11.74 6.10
N PRO A 122 -6.21 -11.44 7.41
CA PRO A 122 -7.51 -11.11 7.97
C PRO A 122 -8.14 -9.92 7.24
N ARG A 123 -9.45 -9.98 6.96
CA ARG A 123 -10.19 -8.95 6.22
C ARG A 123 -10.01 -7.53 6.78
N ARG A 124 -9.83 -7.41 8.10
CA ARG A 124 -9.55 -6.16 8.81
C ARG A 124 -8.18 -5.57 8.43
N LEU A 125 -7.14 -6.40 8.32
CA LEU A 125 -5.79 -5.96 7.95
C LEU A 125 -5.76 -5.41 6.51
N LEU A 126 -6.53 -6.04 5.62
CA LEU A 126 -6.66 -5.62 4.23
C LEU A 126 -7.34 -4.25 4.09
N VAL A 127 -8.29 -3.94 4.95
CA VAL A 127 -8.98 -2.66 4.95
C VAL A 127 -8.14 -1.58 5.65
N SER A 128 -7.44 -1.92 6.74
CA SER A 128 -6.56 -0.99 7.44
C SER A 128 -5.38 -0.52 6.58
N GLY A 129 -4.72 -1.40 5.81
CA GLY A 129 -3.59 -1.01 4.96
C GLY A 129 -3.99 -0.08 3.80
N GLN A 130 -5.24 -0.17 3.30
CA GLN A 130 -5.74 0.66 2.19
C GLN A 130 -6.06 2.06 2.69
N GLY A 131 -6.51 2.18 3.94
CA GLY A 131 -6.73 3.47 4.59
C GLY A 131 -5.43 4.21 4.92
N THR A 132 -4.34 3.49 5.21
CA THR A 132 -3.06 4.14 5.56
C THR A 132 -2.38 4.81 4.37
N ALA A 133 -2.52 4.26 3.16
CA ALA A 133 -1.87 4.76 1.93
C ALA A 133 -2.49 6.04 1.33
N GLY A 134 -3.09 6.91 2.16
CA GLY A 134 -3.66 8.18 1.72
C GLY A 134 -4.36 8.99 2.81
N ILE A 135 -4.81 8.36 3.91
CA ILE A 135 -5.51 9.05 5.02
C ILE A 135 -4.62 9.14 6.27
N GLY A 136 -3.52 8.38 6.33
CA GLY A 136 -2.60 8.36 7.46
C GLY A 136 -3.19 7.79 8.75
N ARG A 137 -4.34 7.09 8.68
CA ARG A 137 -4.98 6.44 9.84
C ARG A 137 -5.26 4.97 9.54
N ALA A 138 -4.67 4.09 10.36
CA ALA A 138 -5.06 2.68 10.43
C ALA A 138 -6.21 2.52 11.42
N CYS A 139 -7.01 1.47 11.28
CA CYS A 139 -7.89 1.06 12.36
C CYS A 139 -7.05 0.58 13.55
N GLU A 140 -7.30 1.11 14.75
CA GLU A 140 -6.60 0.71 15.97
C GLU A 140 -6.81 -0.79 16.20
N ALA A 141 -5.72 -1.55 16.19
CA ALA A 141 -5.78 -2.92 16.66
C ALA A 141 -5.91 -2.87 18.19
N GLU A 142 -7.10 -3.15 18.74
CA GLU A 142 -7.14 -3.62 20.11
C GLU A 142 -6.33 -4.91 20.17
N GLU A 143 -5.21 -4.87 20.88
CA GLU A 143 -4.50 -6.07 21.31
C GLU A 143 -5.48 -6.88 22.15
N SER A 144 -6.03 -7.94 21.56
CA SER A 144 -6.67 -9.00 22.32
C SER A 144 -5.57 -9.72 23.11
N ASN A 145 -5.22 -9.17 24.27
CA ASN A 145 -4.51 -9.90 25.32
C ASN A 145 -5.37 -11.11 25.67
N SER A 146 -4.92 -12.28 25.21
CA SER A 146 -5.42 -13.59 25.63
C SER A 146 -4.51 -14.13 26.73
#